data_AF-I3ZIY9-F1
#
_entry.id   AF-I3ZIY9-F1
#
_cell.length_a   1.000
_cell.length_b   1.000
_cell.length_c   1.000
_cell.angle_alpha   90.00
_cell.angle_beta   90.00
_cell.angle_gamma   90.00
#
_symmetry.space_group_name_H-M   'P 1'
#
loop_
_entity.id
_entity.type
_entity.pdbx_description
1 polymer ?
#
loop_
_entity_poly.entity_id
_entity_poly.type
_entity_poly.pdbx_seq_one_letter_code
_entity_poly.pdbx_strand_id
1 'polypeptide(L)'
;MPNPIQVGANEFRYAEVRTGTRCIKIWTTGKTAQCYKFNPDPHLDGAYNKDQAGFYRDAAVAIASIFNSKGSFPRFGKATIEVYGKVYLLEEGSCS
;
A
#
# COMPACT_ATOMS: atom_id res chain seq x y z
N MET A 1 10.68 -3.66 10.47
CA MET A 1 11.30 -2.35 10.21
C MET A 1 10.68 -1.76 8.94
N PRO A 2 10.63 -0.43 8.77
CA PRO A 2 10.17 0.20 7.53
C PRO A 2 11.04 -0.20 6.35
N ASN A 3 10.42 -0.46 5.21
CA ASN A 3 11.10 -0.73 3.95
C ASN A 3 11.10 0.56 3.10
N PRO A 4 12.27 1.11 2.74
CA PRO A 4 12.35 2.26 1.83
C PRO A 4 12.08 1.82 0.39
N ILE A 5 11.40 2.68 -0.37
CA ILE A 5 11.24 2.56 -1.82
C ILE A 5 11.44 3.95 -2.46
N GLN A 6 12.12 3.97 -3.60
CA GLN A 6 12.24 5.17 -4.42
C GLN A 6 11.21 5.07 -5.56
N VAL A 7 10.33 6.06 -5.68
CA VAL A 7 9.37 6.14 -6.78
C VAL A 7 9.45 7.53 -7.37
N GLY A 8 9.97 7.64 -8.59
CA GLY A 8 10.28 8.93 -9.21
C GLY A 8 11.23 9.76 -8.33
N ALA A 9 10.89 11.01 -8.07
CA ALA A 9 11.70 11.94 -7.28
C ALA A 9 11.55 11.78 -5.75
N ASN A 10 10.57 11.00 -5.27
CA ASN A 10 10.24 10.92 -3.85
C ASN A 10 10.64 9.57 -3.25
N GLU A 11 11.25 9.61 -2.05
CA GLU A 11 11.42 8.44 -1.19
C GLU A 11 10.14 8.21 -0.39
N PHE A 12 9.66 6.96 -0.39
CA PHE A 12 8.59 6.51 0.48
C PHE A 12 9.10 5.40 1.38
N ARG A 13 8.43 5.23 2.51
CA ARG A 13 8.65 4.11 3.41
C ARG A 13 7.33 3.41 3.64
N TYR A 14 7.36 2.10 3.71
CA TYR A 14 6.18 1.31 4.01
C TYR A 14 6.46 0.22 5.04
N ALA A 15 5.41 -0.25 5.70
CA ALA A 15 5.46 -1.40 6.58
C ALA A 15 4.16 -2.20 6.43
N GLU A 16 4.29 -3.52 6.38
CA GLU A 16 3.16 -4.42 6.59
C GLU A 16 2.76 -4.39 8.07
N VAL A 17 1.49 -4.11 8.34
CA VAL A 17 0.90 -4.25 9.66
C VAL A 17 0.27 -5.63 9.73
N ARG A 18 0.83 -6.49 10.60
CA ARG A 18 0.42 -7.90 10.76
C ARG A 18 -0.55 -8.14 11.91
N THR A 19 -0.79 -7.14 12.73
CA THR A 19 -1.68 -7.18 13.89
C THR A 19 -3.10 -6.75 13.48
N GLY A 20 -4.12 -7.49 13.92
CA GLY A 20 -5.51 -7.20 13.56
C GLY A 20 -5.80 -7.44 12.06
N THR A 21 -6.52 -6.51 11.42
CA THR A 21 -6.72 -6.58 9.96
C THR A 21 -5.44 -6.16 9.24
N ARG A 22 -4.85 -7.09 8.48
CA ARG A 22 -3.62 -6.82 7.73
C ARG A 22 -3.79 -5.63 6.79
N CYS A 23 -2.87 -4.68 6.89
CA CYS A 23 -2.88 -3.44 6.10
C CYS A 23 -1.45 -2.99 5.79
N ILE A 24 -1.32 -2.05 4.87
CA ILE A 24 -0.06 -1.38 4.59
C ILE A 24 -0.06 0.00 5.25
N LYS A 25 0.98 0.27 6.05
CA LYS A 25 1.32 1.63 6.49
C LYS A 25 2.30 2.22 5.49
N ILE A 26 2.05 3.41 4.95
CA ILE A 26 2.94 4.09 4.00
C ILE A 26 3.08 5.58 4.34
N TRP A 27 4.29 6.12 4.20
CA TRP A 27 4.57 7.52 4.47
C TRP A 27 5.73 8.05 3.62
N THR A 28 5.82 9.37 3.52
CA THR A 28 6.93 10.09 2.89
C THR A 28 7.22 11.36 3.72
N THR A 29 8.40 11.94 3.54
CA THR A 29 8.85 13.11 4.30
C THR A 29 7.85 14.26 4.24
N GLY A 30 7.51 14.83 5.39
CA GLY A 30 6.58 15.96 5.49
C GLY A 30 5.12 15.61 5.26
N LYS A 31 4.74 14.32 5.24
CA LYS A 31 3.34 13.87 5.10
C LYS A 31 2.96 12.90 6.21
N THR A 32 1.70 13.00 6.66
CA THR A 32 1.11 12.05 7.61
C THR A 32 1.03 10.66 6.98
N ALA A 33 1.46 9.65 7.73
CA ALA A 33 1.36 8.26 7.32
C ALA A 33 -0.10 7.88 7.03
N GLN A 34 -0.30 7.02 6.03
CA GLN A 34 -1.59 6.46 5.68
C GLN A 34 -1.60 4.96 5.86
N CYS A 35 -2.79 4.41 6.07
CA CYS A 35 -3.03 3.01 6.37
C CYS A 35 -4.09 2.47 5.44
N TYR A 36 -3.72 1.53 4.57
CA TYR A 36 -4.63 0.98 3.57
C TYR A 36 -4.89 -0.50 3.78
N LYS A 37 -6.16 -0.86 3.83
CA LYS A 37 -6.63 -2.23 3.58
C LYS A 37 -6.90 -2.41 2.10
N PHE A 38 -6.83 -3.65 1.65
CA PHE A 38 -7.08 -4.02 0.26
C PHE A 38 -8.39 -4.80 0.17
N ASN A 39 -9.26 -4.39 -0.74
CA ASN A 39 -10.51 -5.08 -1.04
C ASN A 39 -10.56 -5.36 -2.56
N PRO A 40 -10.65 -6.62 -3.03
CA PRO A 40 -10.84 -7.86 -2.27
C PRO A 40 -9.67 -8.22 -1.36
N ASP A 41 -9.91 -9.07 -0.36
CA ASP A 41 -8.86 -9.51 0.57
C ASP A 41 -7.77 -10.31 -0.17
N PRO A 42 -6.50 -9.84 -0.21
CA PRO A 42 -5.42 -10.51 -0.90
C PRO A 42 -5.05 -11.86 -0.28
N HIS A 43 -5.45 -12.16 0.97
CA HIS A 43 -5.25 -13.48 1.59
C HIS A 43 -5.97 -14.60 0.86
N LEU A 44 -7.03 -14.27 0.13
CA LEU A 44 -7.78 -15.21 -0.71
C LEU A 44 -7.07 -15.48 -2.05
N ASP A 45 -5.92 -14.87 -2.30
CA ASP A 45 -5.13 -15.03 -3.52
C ASP A 45 -3.93 -15.97 -3.33
N GLY A 46 -3.83 -17.00 -4.18
CA GLY A 46 -2.67 -17.88 -4.23
C GLY A 46 -1.36 -17.17 -4.58
N ALA A 47 -1.40 -16.10 -5.39
CA ALA A 47 -0.21 -15.31 -5.73
C ALA A 47 0.33 -14.54 -4.51
N TYR A 48 -0.56 -13.87 -3.77
CA TYR A 48 -0.21 -13.22 -2.50
C TYR A 48 0.42 -14.21 -1.52
N ASN A 49 -0.19 -15.39 -1.35
CA ASN A 49 0.28 -16.38 -0.39
C ASN A 49 1.67 -16.95 -0.72
N LYS A 50 2.10 -16.89 -1.98
CA LYS A 50 3.45 -17.29 -2.42
C LYS A 50 4.51 -16.21 -2.20
N ASP A 51 4.12 -14.93 -2.29
CA ASP A 51 5.04 -13.80 -2.13
C ASP A 51 4.35 -12.58 -1.51
N GLN A 52 4.12 -12.66 -0.19
CA GLN A 52 3.48 -11.58 0.58
C GLN A 52 4.38 -10.32 0.59
N ALA A 53 5.69 -10.50 0.72
CA ALA A 53 6.63 -9.38 0.79
C ALA A 53 6.68 -8.58 -0.51
N GLY A 54 6.73 -9.27 -1.66
CA GLY A 54 6.63 -8.66 -2.98
C GLY A 54 5.29 -7.94 -3.18
N PHE A 55 4.19 -8.52 -2.70
CA PHE A 55 2.88 -7.88 -2.79
C PHE A 55 2.86 -6.51 -2.09
N TYR A 56 3.33 -6.44 -0.84
CA TYR A 56 3.34 -5.16 -0.10
C TYR A 56 4.31 -4.15 -0.71
N ARG A 57 5.41 -4.60 -1.30
CA ARG A 57 6.34 -3.74 -2.04
C ARG A 57 5.65 -3.12 -3.25
N ASP A 58 5.02 -3.95 -4.09
CA ASP A 58 4.39 -3.50 -5.32
C ASP A 58 3.14 -2.65 -5.04
N ALA A 59 2.39 -2.98 -4.00
CA ALA A 59 1.31 -2.15 -3.49
C ALA A 59 1.81 -0.75 -3.06
N ALA A 60 2.94 -0.69 -2.33
CA ALA A 60 3.54 0.57 -1.94
C ALA A 60 3.99 1.40 -3.15
N VAL A 61 4.57 0.76 -4.17
CA VAL A 61 4.96 1.41 -5.43
C VAL A 61 3.74 1.99 -6.16
N ALA A 62 2.64 1.24 -6.23
CA ALA A 62 1.41 1.71 -6.87
C ALA A 62 0.81 2.92 -6.13
N ILE A 63 0.73 2.86 -4.79
CA ILE A 63 0.24 3.97 -3.96
C ILE A 63 1.14 5.21 -4.10
N ALA A 64 2.45 5.03 -4.06
CA ALA A 64 3.43 6.10 -4.24
C ALA A 64 3.36 6.74 -5.63
N SER A 65 3.10 5.94 -6.67
CA SER A 65 2.90 6.44 -8.04
C SER A 65 1.67 7.34 -8.14
N ILE A 66 0.57 6.97 -7.47
CA ILE A 66 -0.63 7.83 -7.37
C ILE A 66 -0.28 9.13 -6.63
N PHE A 67 0.45 9.04 -5.51
CA PHE A 67 0.88 10.23 -4.76
C PHE A 67 1.70 11.18 -5.64
N ASN A 68 2.68 10.67 -6.38
CA ASN A 68 3.51 11.48 -7.27
C ASN A 68 2.71 12.15 -8.39
N SER A 69 1.66 11.48 -8.89
CA SER A 69 0.78 12.03 -9.91
C SER A 69 -0.19 13.09 -9.36
N LYS A 70 -0.67 12.93 -8.12
CA LYS A 70 -1.75 13.76 -7.55
C LYS A 70 -1.31 14.73 -6.45
N GLY A 71 -0.06 14.66 -6.02
CA GLY A 71 0.50 15.43 -4.88
C GLY A 71 -0.07 15.07 -3.51
N SER A 72 -0.87 14.00 -3.42
CA SER A 72 -1.54 13.57 -2.19
C SER A 72 -1.79 12.07 -2.19
N PHE A 73 -1.85 11.48 -0.99
CA PHE A 73 -2.13 10.06 -0.84
C PHE A 73 -3.55 9.72 -1.35
N PRO A 74 -3.75 8.52 -1.92
CA PRO A 74 -5.06 8.11 -2.42
C PRO A 74 -6.14 8.15 -1.33
N ARG A 75 -7.34 8.61 -1.70
CA ARG A 75 -8.48 8.66 -0.76
C ARG A 75 -9.08 7.26 -0.54
N PHE A 76 -9.32 6.92 0.73
CA PHE A 76 -9.98 5.67 1.13
C PHE A 76 -11.34 5.51 0.45
N GLY A 77 -11.66 4.29 0.03
CA GLY A 77 -12.91 3.91 -0.62
C GLY A 77 -13.13 4.52 -2.00
N LYS A 78 -12.11 5.17 -2.59
CA LYS A 78 -12.22 5.79 -3.93
C LYS A 78 -11.11 5.41 -4.89
N ALA A 79 -9.91 5.14 -4.38
CA ALA A 79 -8.76 4.81 -5.20
C ALA A 79 -8.56 3.31 -5.28
N THR A 80 -8.16 2.85 -6.45
CA THR A 80 -7.74 1.47 -6.68
C THR A 80 -6.27 1.42 -7.04
N ILE A 81 -5.64 0.27 -6.79
CA ILE A 81 -4.32 -0.08 -7.29
C ILE A 81 -4.40 -1.44 -7.98
N GLU A 82 -3.45 -1.72 -8.87
CA GLU A 82 -3.28 -3.03 -9.47
C GLU A 82 -1.99 -3.68 -8.95
N VAL A 83 -2.09 -4.90 -8.45
CA VAL A 83 -0.95 -5.70 -7.97
C VAL A 83 -1.19 -7.14 -8.41
N TYR A 84 -0.16 -7.79 -8.97
CA TYR A 84 -0.24 -9.16 -9.50
C TYR A 84 -1.42 -9.40 -10.47
N GLY A 85 -1.75 -8.38 -11.29
CA GLY A 85 -2.84 -8.45 -12.27
C GLY A 85 -4.25 -8.38 -11.66
N LYS A 86 -4.38 -8.00 -10.38
CA LYS A 86 -5.66 -7.78 -9.70
C LYS A 86 -5.81 -6.37 -9.22
N VAL A 87 -7.04 -5.87 -9.31
CA VAL A 87 -7.42 -4.54 -8.85
C VAL A 87 -7.92 -4.61 -7.41
N TYR A 88 -7.35 -3.75 -6.56
CA TYR A 88 -7.71 -3.61 -5.15
C TYR A 88 -8.21 -2.20 -4.88
N LEU A 89 -9.40 -2.08 -4.31
CA LEU A 89 -9.86 -0.86 -3.65
C LEU A 89 -9.05 -0.63 -2.38
N LEU A 90 -8.56 0.60 -2.22
CA LEU A 90 -7.87 1.04 -1.02
C LEU A 90 -8.89 1.52 0.01
N GLU A 91 -9.07 0.75 1.07
CA GLU A 91 -9.96 1.08 2.19
C GLU A 91 -9.17 1.57 3.41
N GLU A 92 -9.86 2.18 4.37
CA GLU A 92 -9.22 2.67 5.59
C GLU A 92 -8.71 1.50 6.45
N GLY A 93 -7.41 1.53 6.75
CA GLY A 93 -6.73 0.57 7.61
C GLY A 93 -6.49 1.10 9.02
N SER A 94 -6.35 0.19 9.97
CA SER A 94 -5.85 0.51 11.31
C SER A 94 -4.41 0.04 11.44
N CYS A 95 -3.46 0.98 11.58
CA CYS A 95 -2.04 0.68 11.83
C CYS A 95 -1.61 0.97 13.28
N SER A 96 -2.49 0.63 14.23
CA SER A 96 -2.21 0.66 15.66
C SER A 96 -1.18 -0.40 16.04
#